data_AF-A0A095XZ36-F1
#
_entry.id   AF-A0A095XZ36-F1
#
_cell.length_a   1.000
_cell.length_b   1.000
_cell.length_c   1.000
_cell.angle_alpha   90.00
_cell.angle_beta   90.00
_cell.angle_gamma   90.00
#
_symmetry.space_group_name_H-M   'P 1'
#
loop_
_entity.id
_entity.type
_entity.pdbx_description
1 polymer ?
#
loop_
_entity_poly.entity_id
_entity_poly.type
_entity_poly.pdbx_seq_one_letter_code
_entity_poly.pdbx_strand_id
1 'polypeptide(L)' 'MKLFFKKDEMGNITVQIQKGTTAIDYDYVEMLKQLIEENKIECDWENIEELEQQKFTELLDKIKDAVAEGMSKPLE' A
#
# COMPACT_ATOMS: atom_id res chain seq x y z
N MET A 1 -4.08 -1.61 6.78
CA MET A 1 -3.58 -2.41 5.64
C MET A 1 -2.09 -2.74 5.80
N LYS A 2 -1.65 -3.94 5.42
CA LYS A 2 -0.23 -4.32 5.31
C LYS A 2 0.14 -4.69 3.88
N LEU A 3 1.22 -4.11 3.35
CA LEU A 3 1.80 -4.38 2.04
C LEU A 3 3.15 -5.08 2.19
N PHE A 4 3.42 -6.06 1.34
CA PHE A 4 4.70 -6.76 1.27
C PHE A 4 5.36 -6.46 -0.06
N PHE A 5 6.52 -5.82 -0.01
CA PHE A 5 7.32 -5.50 -1.17
C PHE A 5 8.50 -6.46 -1.25
N LYS A 6 8.71 -7.02 -2.44
CA LYS A 6 9.84 -7.89 -2.72
C LYS A 6 10.49 -7.47 -4.02
N LYS A 7 11.82 -7.33 -4.00
CA LYS A 7 12.62 -7.11 -5.19
C LYS A 7 13.25 -8.43 -5.61
N ASP A 8 13.18 -8.81 -6.88
CA ASP A 8 13.91 -9.98 -7.37
C ASP A 8 15.35 -9.62 -7.74
N GLU A 9 16.15 -10.63 -8.09
CA GLU A 9 17.56 -10.44 -8.50
C GLU A 9 17.71 -9.64 -9.80
N MET A 10 16.64 -9.52 -10.60
CA MET A 10 16.60 -8.70 -11.82
C MET A 10 16.19 -7.26 -11.53
N GLY A 11 15.87 -6.93 -10.28
CA GLY A 11 15.43 -5.61 -9.85
C GLY A 11 13.93 -5.34 -10.04
N ASN A 12 13.13 -6.35 -10.40
CA ASN A 12 11.67 -6.19 -10.49
C ASN A 12 11.06 -6.18 -9.10
N ILE A 13 10.09 -5.30 -8.90
CA ILE A 13 9.40 -5.17 -7.62
C ILE A 13 8.01 -5.79 -7.74
N THR A 14 7.72 -6.73 -6.85
CA THR A 14 6.39 -7.33 -6.68
C THR A 14 5.80 -6.86 -5.37
N VAL A 15 4.48 -6.70 -5.35
CA VAL A 15 3.74 -6.22 -4.18
C VAL A 15 2.60 -7.20 -3.89
N GLN A 16 2.47 -7.55 -2.62
CA GLN A 16 1.34 -8.32 -2.10
C GLN A 16 0.62 -7.50 -1.02
N ILE A 17 -0.68 -7.73 -0.85
CA ILE A 17 -1.51 -7.10 0.16
C ILE A 17 -2.03 -8.16 1.13
N GLN A 18 -2.00 -7.86 2.44
CA GLN A 18 -2.61 -8.72 3.44
C GLN A 18 -4.14 -8.62 3.36
N LYS A 19 -4.82 -9.76 3.21
CA LYS A 19 -6.27 -9.90 3.30
C LYS A 19 -6.62 -10.96 4.34
N GLY A 20 -7.14 -10.51 5.48
CA GLY A 20 -7.31 -11.37 6.66
C GLY A 20 -5.97 -11.93 7.13
N THR A 21 -5.81 -13.25 7.05
CA THR A 21 -4.59 -13.98 7.46
C THR A 21 -3.68 -14.39 6.30
N THR A 22 -3.97 -13.97 5.07
CA THR A 22 -3.25 -14.40 3.86
C THR A 22 -2.72 -13.20 3.10
N ALA A 23 -1.54 -13.34 2.47
CA ALA A 23 -1.04 -12.38 1.49
C ALA A 23 -1.54 -12.77 0.10
N ILE A 24 -2.14 -11.82 -0.62
CA ILE A 24 -2.58 -11.99 -2.01
C ILE A 24 -1.83 -11.02 -2.90
N ASP A 25 -1.86 -11.25 -4.21
CA ASP A 25 -1.32 -10.28 -5.17
C ASP A 25 -2.00 -8.93 -5.01
N TYR A 26 -1.23 -7.86 -5.21
CA TYR A 26 -1.73 -6.51 -5.02
C TYR A 26 -2.98 -6.24 -5.86
N ASP A 27 -4.03 -5.77 -5.19
CA ASP A 27 -5.31 -5.40 -5.77
C ASP A 27 -5.68 -4.00 -5.25
N TYR A 28 -5.84 -3.04 -6.17
CA TYR A 28 -6.13 -1.65 -5.82
C TYR A 28 -7.55 -1.48 -5.23
N VAL A 29 -8.51 -2.33 -5.61
CA VAL A 29 -9.87 -2.33 -5.04
C VAL A 29 -9.80 -2.80 -3.59
N GLU A 30 -9.03 -3.85 -3.31
CA GLU A 30 -8.80 -4.33 -1.95
C GLU A 30 -8.06 -3.28 -1.11
N MET A 31 -7.04 -2.62 -1.69
CA MET A 31 -6.33 -1.51 -1.04
C MET A 31 -7.31 -0.42 -0.62
N LEU A 32 -8.14 0.08 -1.54
CA LEU A 32 -9.09 1.15 -1.26
C LEU A 32 -10.10 0.74 -0.18
N LYS A 33 -10.62 -0.49 -0.21
CA LYS A 33 -11.53 -1.01 0.83
C LYS A 33 -10.87 -0.94 2.21
N GLN A 34 -9.64 -1.43 2.34
CA GLN A 34 -8.94 -1.42 3.62
C GLN A 34 -8.58 -0.01 4.09
N LEU A 35 -8.22 0.90 3.18
CA LEU A 35 -7.94 2.30 3.54
C LEU A 35 -9.19 3.06 3.99
N ILE A 36 -10.35 2.74 3.43
CA ILE A 36 -11.64 3.30 3.85
C ILE A 36 -12.01 2.79 5.26
N GLU A 37 -11.75 1.50 5.56
CA GLU A 37 -11.98 0.92 6.89
C GLU A 37 -11.02 1.48 7.94
N GLU A 38 -9.73 1.49 7.63
CA GLU A 38 -8.66 2.03 8.48
C GLU A 38 -7.54 2.57 7.60
N ASN A 39 -7.43 3.91 7.53
CA ASN A 39 -6.48 4.62 6.66
C ASN A 39 -5.03 4.57 7.18
N LYS A 40 -4.55 3.37 7.49
CA LYS A 40 -3.23 3.06 8.00
C LYS A 40 -2.55 2.06 7.06
N ILE A 41 -1.31 2.37 6.71
CA ILE A 41 -0.48 1.56 5.83
C ILE A 41 0.75 1.10 6.59
N GLU A 42 0.98 -0.21 6.61
CA GLU A 42 2.20 -0.83 7.09
C GLU A 42 2.91 -1.50 5.91
N CYS A 43 4.22 -1.35 5.83
CA CYS A 43 5.01 -1.92 4.74
C CYS A 43 6.06 -2.88 5.29
N ASP A 44 6.16 -4.03 4.64
CA ASP A 44 7.24 -4.99 4.79
C ASP A 44 8.14 -4.87 3.57
N TRP A 45 9.37 -4.41 3.78
CA TRP A 45 10.24 -3.98 2.68
C TRP A 45 11.21 -5.06 2.19
N GLU A 46 11.22 -6.26 2.78
CA GLU A 46 12.18 -7.35 2.51
C GLU A 46 13.58 -6.84 2.09
N ASN A 47 13.88 -6.86 0.78
CA ASN A 47 15.16 -6.49 0.18
C ASN A 47 15.10 -5.22 -0.69
N ILE A 48 14.10 -4.37 -0.49
CA ILE A 48 13.94 -3.06 -1.14
C ILE A 48 14.94 -2.08 -0.52
N GLU A 49 15.62 -1.30 -1.34
CA GLU A 49 16.66 -0.37 -0.88
C GLU A 49 16.05 0.89 -0.25
N GLU A 50 16.72 1.53 0.71
CA GLU A 50 16.18 2.67 1.47
C GLU A 50 15.64 3.81 0.57
N LEU A 51 16.36 4.13 -0.51
CA LEU A 51 15.94 5.16 -1.45
C LEU A 51 14.66 4.78 -2.23
N GLU A 52 14.44 3.50 -2.48
CA GLU A 52 13.20 2.98 -3.06
C GLU A 52 12.08 3.00 -2.03
N GLN A 53 12.35 2.57 -0.78
CA GLN A 53 11.40 2.62 0.33
C GLN A 53 10.88 4.05 0.55
N GLN A 54 11.76 5.06 0.50
CA GLN A 54 11.37 6.46 0.61
C GLN A 54 10.39 6.89 -0.49
N LYS A 55 10.65 6.50 -1.74
CA LYS A 55 9.77 6.80 -2.88
C LYS A 55 8.40 6.12 -2.74
N PHE A 56 8.37 4.85 -2.33
CA PHE A 56 7.11 4.15 -2.11
C PHE A 56 6.34 4.72 -0.93
N THR A 57 7.02 5.08 0.16
CA THR A 57 6.40 5.71 1.32
C THR A 57 5.74 7.04 0.93
N GLU A 58 6.44 7.89 0.17
CA GLU A 58 5.87 9.15 -0.31
C GLU A 58 4.62 8.93 -1.19
N LEU A 59 4.65 7.93 -2.07
CA LEU A 59 3.51 7.57 -2.90
C LEU A 59 2.32 7.09 -2.06
N LEU A 60 2.58 6.21 -1.09
CA LEU A 60 1.55 5.64 -0.21
C LEU A 60 0.94 6.70 0.71
N ASP A 61 1.73 7.67 1.19
CA ASP A 61 1.22 8.81 1.95
C ASP A 61 0.29 9.68 1.11
N LYS A 62 0.63 9.97 -0.16
CA LYS A 62 -0.27 10.69 -1.07
C LYS A 62 -1.59 9.97 -1.29
N ILE A 63 -1.57 8.63 -1.39
CA ILE A 63 -2.79 7.81 -1.52
C ILE A 63 -3.62 7.90 -0.25
N LYS A 64 -2.98 7.76 0.92
CA LYS A 64 -3.62 7.88 2.24
C LYS A 64 -4.31 9.24 2.39
N ASP A 65 -3.66 10.32 1.99
CA ASP A 65 -4.21 11.68 2.04
C ASP A 65 -5.40 11.84 1.08
N ALA A 66 -5.29 11.32 -0.15
CA ALA A 66 -6.38 11.37 -1.13
C ALA A 66 -7.62 10.58 -0.68
N VAL A 67 -7.43 9.42 -0.06
CA VAL A 67 -8.53 8.64 0.52
C VAL A 67 -9.17 9.39 1.69
N ALA A 68 -8.37 9.97 2.59
CA ALA A 68 -8.89 10.78 3.69
C ALA A 68 -9.71 11.97 3.20
N GLU A 69 -9.22 12.69 2.19
CA GLU A 69 -9.94 13.81 1.58
C GLU A 69 -11.26 13.33 0.95
N GLY A 70 -11.24 12.24 0.18
CA GLY A 70 -12.44 11.66 -0.44
C GLY A 70 -13.50 11.26 0.59
N MET A 71 -13.08 10.69 1.72
CA MET A 71 -13.98 10.30 2.82
C MET A 71 -14.52 11.49 3.63
N SER A 72 -13.85 12.64 3.59
CA SER A 72 -14.29 13.87 4.27
C SER A 72 -15.38 14.62 3.50
N LYS A 73 -15.55 14.32 2.20
CA LYS A 73 -16.56 14.94 1.35
C LYS A 73 -17.84 14.09 1.37
N PRO A 74 -19.03 14.71 1.47
CA PRO A 74 -20.27 13.98 1.25
C PRO A 74 -20.29 13.41 -0.17
N LEU A 75 -20.79 12.19 -0.33
CA LEU A 75 -21.07 11.62 -1.65
C LEU A 75 -22.17 12.47 -2.30
N GLU A 76 -21.84 13.13 -3.41
CA GLU A 76 -22.78 13.90 -4.25
C GLU A 76 -23.87 13.02 -4.88
#